data_AF-A0AAQ5ZX10-F1
#
_entry.id   AF-A0AAQ5ZX10-F1
#
_cell.length_a   1.000
_cell.length_b   1.000
_cell.length_c   1.000
_cell.angle_alpha   90.00
_cell.angle_beta   90.00
_cell.angle_gamma   90.00
#
_symmetry.space_group_name_H-M   'P 1'
#
loop_
_entity.id
_entity.type
_entity.pdbx_description
1 polymer ?
#
loop_
_entity_poly.entity_id
_entity_poly.type
_entity_poly.pdbx_seq_one_letter_code
_entity_poly.pdbx_strand_id
1 'polypeptide(L)'
;MSHNSVTDSRQMMVVISTVEEWSSLKSLLKESSGDKCRFSSVGSNQICDVTVEHHSVSLHYADLTADVTEEAMSQAMEGCFNSCREGIAMFLLLIRGGCYTMQERRMVEILQAHFGAEALKYLVVLSVEDGEVVDTLDDALLGLINACDGRYCRFMSAEGLLALLEMVDFMLAENGVGGYTEEMLTAAKKRSTEDSALNMLKQKVQEAEQKEEAFRLLLQQHEERRSRELKELKAKHAEERKKEAAEEKHYETKRESLEEALISHRAILQLQMSSTDGDEAKKLSVVLLGLSGSGKSSAVNLIVDRAGNRYSVSRSGHEAPPTTTTCERKEVFAAGRRLILVDTPELWDEDGVEDVELVKDCLALALPGPHVFLLVLQVGRFTQGEGDMLGRLQRIFGREFAEHAVILFVHFEAKAREKIDGYVAGAHPALQELVRKCGSRYYELNVAKSQNALSYPQVKDLLSGINKLDASHGGRSYAVKRFSVQELQERNKVIEERKEGAQEVNLLLREE
;
A
#
# COMPACT_ATOMS: atom_id res chain seq x y z
N MET A 1 -106.50 2.97 -3.29
CA MET A 1 -105.81 2.86 -4.59
C MET A 1 -104.63 3.83 -4.57
N SER A 2 -103.45 3.28 -4.34
CA SER A 2 -102.16 3.95 -4.55
C SER A 2 -101.18 2.81 -4.73
N HIS A 3 -100.81 2.57 -5.98
CA HIS A 3 -99.91 1.52 -6.41
C HIS A 3 -98.54 1.71 -5.75
N ASN A 4 -98.11 0.75 -4.92
CA ASN A 4 -96.70 0.58 -4.60
C ASN A 4 -96.00 0.13 -5.88
N SER A 5 -95.24 1.03 -6.50
CA SER A 5 -94.24 0.66 -7.49
C SER A 5 -93.11 -0.05 -6.77
N VAL A 6 -93.24 -1.35 -6.58
CA VAL A 6 -92.11 -2.23 -6.28
C VAL A 6 -91.17 -2.09 -7.46
N THR A 7 -90.04 -1.42 -7.25
CA THR A 7 -88.91 -1.51 -8.16
C THR A 7 -88.53 -2.97 -8.22
N ASP A 8 -88.73 -3.59 -9.38
CA ASP A 8 -88.34 -4.96 -9.71
C ASP A 8 -86.79 -5.00 -9.79
N SER A 9 -86.15 -4.83 -8.64
CA SER A 9 -84.69 -4.81 -8.50
C SER A 9 -84.21 -6.25 -8.55
N ARG A 10 -83.69 -6.63 -9.70
CA ARG A 10 -83.13 -7.95 -9.94
C ARG A 10 -81.82 -8.12 -9.17
N GLN A 11 -81.74 -9.11 -8.28
CA GLN A 11 -80.54 -9.40 -7.51
C GLN A 11 -79.50 -10.12 -8.36
N MET A 12 -78.29 -9.60 -8.39
CA MET A 12 -77.22 -10.09 -9.26
C MET A 12 -76.24 -10.94 -8.45
N MET A 13 -76.04 -12.19 -8.87
CA MET A 13 -75.13 -13.13 -8.25
C MET A 13 -74.05 -13.52 -9.25
N VAL A 14 -72.80 -13.64 -8.80
CA VAL A 14 -71.71 -14.17 -9.64
C VAL A 14 -71.41 -15.59 -9.21
N VAL A 15 -71.47 -16.51 -10.17
CA VAL A 15 -71.25 -17.94 -9.94
C VAL A 15 -69.81 -18.29 -10.33
N ILE A 16 -69.09 -18.83 -9.36
CA ILE A 16 -67.69 -19.24 -9.39
C ILE A 16 -67.69 -20.76 -9.29
N SER A 17 -67.46 -21.43 -10.41
CA SER A 17 -67.55 -22.89 -10.47
C SER A 17 -66.89 -23.44 -11.73
N THR A 18 -66.68 -24.75 -11.74
CA THR A 18 -66.33 -25.48 -12.96
C THR A 18 -67.53 -25.61 -13.92
N VAL A 19 -67.26 -25.94 -15.19
CA VAL A 19 -68.30 -26.18 -16.21
C VAL A 19 -69.26 -27.30 -15.80
N GLU A 20 -68.74 -28.34 -15.14
CA GLU A 20 -69.51 -29.50 -14.72
C GLU A 20 -70.49 -29.16 -13.58
N GLU A 21 -70.02 -28.41 -12.58
CA GLU A 21 -70.86 -27.92 -11.47
C GLU A 21 -71.93 -26.95 -11.96
N TRP A 22 -71.57 -26.03 -12.85
CA TRP A 22 -72.53 -25.12 -13.47
C TRP A 22 -73.59 -25.87 -14.29
N SER A 23 -73.19 -26.89 -15.03
CA SER A 23 -74.11 -27.73 -15.81
C SER A 23 -75.08 -28.50 -14.90
N SER A 24 -74.60 -28.96 -13.74
CA SER A 24 -75.39 -29.66 -12.72
C SER A 24 -76.43 -28.71 -12.11
N LEU A 25 -76.00 -27.53 -11.66
CA LEU A 25 -76.91 -26.49 -11.12
C LEU A 25 -77.96 -26.09 -12.17
N LYS A 26 -77.54 -25.95 -13.43
CA LYS A 26 -78.43 -25.62 -14.56
C LYS A 26 -79.52 -26.67 -14.79
N SER A 27 -79.22 -27.96 -14.61
CA SER A 27 -80.21 -29.04 -14.70
C SER A 27 -81.21 -28.93 -13.55
N LEU A 28 -80.71 -28.81 -12.32
CA LEU A 28 -81.53 -28.73 -11.11
C LEU A 28 -82.43 -27.48 -11.08
N LEU A 29 -81.94 -26.34 -11.57
CA LEU A 29 -82.73 -25.13 -11.71
C LEU A 29 -83.88 -25.31 -12.70
N LYS A 30 -83.66 -26.00 -13.84
CA LYS A 30 -84.72 -26.27 -14.81
C LYS A 30 -85.80 -27.19 -14.24
N GLU A 31 -85.39 -28.22 -13.51
CA GLU A 31 -86.30 -29.17 -12.86
C GLU A 31 -87.14 -28.49 -11.76
N SER A 32 -86.52 -27.59 -10.99
CA SER A 32 -87.15 -26.97 -9.82
C SER A 32 -88.04 -25.77 -10.16
N SER A 33 -87.75 -25.03 -11.24
CA SER A 33 -88.44 -23.77 -11.58
C SER A 33 -89.38 -23.85 -12.80
N GLY A 34 -89.33 -24.94 -13.58
CA GLY A 34 -90.15 -25.10 -14.79
C GLY A 34 -89.89 -24.02 -15.85
N ASP A 35 -90.95 -23.46 -16.44
CA ASP A 35 -90.87 -22.39 -17.48
C ASP A 35 -90.43 -21.02 -16.93
N LYS A 36 -90.16 -20.89 -15.62
CA LYS A 36 -89.80 -19.62 -14.95
C LYS A 36 -88.30 -19.32 -14.95
N CYS A 37 -87.49 -20.15 -15.61
CA CYS A 37 -86.05 -19.96 -15.75
C CYS A 37 -85.66 -19.70 -17.20
N ARG A 38 -84.98 -18.58 -17.44
CA ARG A 38 -84.52 -18.16 -18.77
C ARG A 38 -83.00 -18.18 -18.83
N PHE A 39 -82.46 -18.87 -19.84
CA PHE A 39 -81.02 -18.89 -20.08
C PHE A 39 -80.68 -17.98 -21.26
N SER A 40 -79.66 -17.16 -21.08
CA SER A 40 -79.08 -16.34 -22.15
C SER A 40 -77.55 -16.39 -22.10
N SER A 41 -76.90 -16.07 -23.21
CA SER A 41 -75.45 -15.98 -23.29
C SER A 41 -75.09 -14.61 -23.84
N VAL A 42 -74.17 -13.93 -23.15
CA VAL A 42 -73.68 -12.60 -23.51
C VAL A 42 -72.15 -12.67 -23.51
N GLY A 43 -71.54 -12.75 -24.70
CA GLY A 43 -70.09 -12.96 -24.84
C GLY A 43 -69.65 -14.33 -24.31
N SER A 44 -68.61 -14.36 -23.48
CA SER A 44 -68.14 -15.56 -22.77
C SER A 44 -68.98 -15.91 -21.53
N ASN A 45 -69.89 -15.02 -21.10
CA ASN A 45 -70.64 -15.17 -19.86
C ASN A 45 -71.99 -15.85 -20.13
N GLN A 46 -72.37 -16.77 -19.25
CA GLN A 46 -73.70 -17.38 -19.26
C GLN A 46 -74.55 -16.71 -18.17
N ILE A 47 -75.76 -16.29 -18.54
CA ILE A 47 -76.69 -15.63 -17.63
C ILE A 47 -77.91 -16.53 -17.46
N CYS A 48 -78.23 -16.86 -16.21
CA CYS A 48 -79.41 -17.62 -15.83
C CYS A 48 -80.34 -16.77 -14.98
N ASP A 49 -81.52 -16.53 -15.53
CA ASP A 49 -82.55 -15.65 -15.00
C ASP A 49 -83.62 -16.50 -14.31
N VAL A 50 -83.76 -16.38 -12.99
CA VAL A 50 -84.73 -17.17 -12.22
C VAL A 50 -85.71 -16.23 -11.52
N THR A 51 -87.00 -16.44 -11.74
CA THR A 51 -88.06 -15.68 -11.06
C THR A 51 -89.00 -16.64 -10.32
N VAL A 52 -89.00 -16.57 -9.00
CA VAL A 52 -89.86 -17.40 -8.13
C VAL A 52 -90.55 -16.47 -7.13
N GLU A 53 -91.89 -16.48 -7.13
CA GLU A 53 -92.73 -15.62 -6.28
C GLU A 53 -92.34 -14.13 -6.33
N HIS A 54 -91.76 -13.60 -5.26
CA HIS A 54 -91.35 -12.20 -5.11
C HIS A 54 -89.85 -11.97 -5.37
N HIS A 55 -89.11 -13.02 -5.74
CA HIS A 55 -87.67 -12.97 -5.95
C HIS A 55 -87.33 -13.01 -7.45
N SER A 56 -86.51 -12.07 -7.89
CA SER A 56 -85.95 -12.01 -9.23
C SER A 56 -84.42 -12.01 -9.14
N VAL A 57 -83.80 -13.10 -9.58
CA VAL A 57 -82.35 -13.34 -9.46
C VAL A 57 -81.72 -13.51 -10.84
N SER A 58 -80.51 -12.99 -11.00
CA SER A 58 -79.64 -13.19 -12.17
C SER A 58 -78.35 -13.89 -11.72
N LEU A 59 -78.12 -15.11 -12.21
CA LEU A 59 -76.90 -15.86 -12.00
C LEU A 59 -75.96 -15.61 -13.18
N HIS A 60 -74.86 -14.91 -12.94
CA HIS A 60 -73.82 -14.62 -13.93
C HIS A 60 -72.68 -15.60 -13.75
N TYR A 61 -72.59 -16.57 -14.65
CA TYR A 61 -71.51 -17.53 -14.69
C TYR A 61 -70.38 -17.06 -15.61
N ALA A 62 -69.17 -17.06 -15.07
CA ALA A 62 -67.93 -16.96 -15.81
C ALA A 62 -67.30 -18.35 -15.91
N ASP A 63 -66.84 -18.73 -17.10
CA ASP A 63 -66.23 -20.05 -17.31
C ASP A 63 -64.82 -20.13 -16.71
N LEU A 64 -64.68 -20.86 -15.61
CA LEU A 64 -63.43 -21.05 -14.88
C LEU A 64 -62.86 -22.45 -15.16
N THR A 65 -62.42 -22.68 -16.40
CA THR A 65 -61.73 -23.94 -16.74
C THR A 65 -60.38 -24.07 -16.00
N ALA A 66 -59.93 -25.29 -15.75
CA ALA A 66 -58.74 -25.58 -14.92
C ALA A 66 -57.41 -25.00 -15.47
N ASP A 67 -57.35 -24.71 -16.77
CA ASP A 67 -56.14 -24.23 -17.49
C ASP A 67 -56.06 -22.69 -17.60
N VAL A 68 -56.97 -21.95 -16.96
CA VAL A 68 -57.03 -20.48 -17.05
C VAL A 68 -55.98 -19.84 -16.13
N THR A 69 -55.25 -18.82 -16.63
CA THR A 69 -54.27 -18.06 -15.82
C THR A 69 -54.99 -17.16 -14.81
N GLU A 70 -54.30 -16.77 -13.73
CA GLU A 70 -54.85 -15.86 -12.70
C GLU A 70 -55.38 -14.55 -13.30
N GLU A 71 -54.73 -14.06 -14.37
CA GLU A 71 -55.14 -12.86 -15.09
C GLU A 71 -56.43 -13.08 -15.90
N ALA A 72 -56.56 -14.20 -16.60
CA ALA A 72 -57.75 -14.48 -17.40
C ALA A 72 -58.99 -14.75 -16.53
N MET A 73 -58.79 -15.36 -15.37
CA MET A 73 -59.84 -15.54 -14.37
C MET A 73 -60.25 -14.22 -13.71
N SER A 74 -59.28 -13.36 -13.37
CA SER A 74 -59.53 -11.99 -12.89
C SER A 74 -60.33 -11.18 -13.91
N GLN A 75 -59.99 -11.27 -15.20
CA GLN A 75 -60.71 -10.58 -16.28
C GLN A 75 -62.15 -11.09 -16.45
N ALA A 76 -62.39 -12.40 -16.30
CA ALA A 76 -63.73 -12.96 -16.39
C ALA A 76 -64.62 -12.48 -15.22
N MET A 77 -64.07 -12.48 -14.00
CA MET A 77 -64.77 -11.95 -12.83
C MET A 77 -65.01 -10.43 -12.93
N GLU A 78 -64.03 -9.67 -13.43
CA GLU A 78 -64.17 -8.23 -13.68
C GLU A 78 -65.21 -7.94 -14.78
N GLY A 79 -65.31 -8.79 -15.80
CA GLY A 79 -66.37 -8.73 -16.82
C GLY A 79 -67.76 -8.99 -16.25
N CYS A 80 -67.89 -9.96 -15.33
CA CYS A 80 -69.13 -10.19 -14.57
C CYS A 80 -69.47 -9.00 -13.68
N PHE A 81 -68.49 -8.44 -12.96
CA PHE A 81 -68.66 -7.28 -12.09
C PHE A 81 -69.10 -6.03 -12.85
N ASN A 82 -68.43 -5.70 -13.96
CA ASN A 82 -68.73 -4.53 -14.80
C ASN A 82 -70.11 -4.61 -15.47
N SER A 83 -70.67 -5.81 -15.58
CA SER A 83 -72.04 -6.00 -16.08
C SER A 83 -73.11 -5.68 -15.03
N CYS A 84 -72.73 -5.47 -13.77
CA CYS A 84 -73.61 -5.21 -12.63
C CYS A 84 -73.55 -3.73 -12.21
N ARG A 85 -74.57 -2.95 -12.56
CA ARG A 85 -74.63 -1.49 -12.24
C ARG A 85 -74.86 -1.18 -10.77
N GLU A 86 -75.48 -2.09 -10.02
CA GLU A 86 -75.88 -1.91 -8.62
C GLU A 86 -75.00 -2.68 -7.63
N GLY A 87 -73.91 -3.29 -8.11
CA GLY A 87 -73.04 -4.17 -7.30
C GLY A 87 -73.38 -5.66 -7.44
N ILE A 88 -72.59 -6.51 -6.79
CA ILE A 88 -72.83 -7.96 -6.72
C ILE A 88 -73.50 -8.26 -5.38
N ALA A 89 -74.73 -8.78 -5.38
CA ALA A 89 -75.42 -9.15 -4.15
C ALA A 89 -74.66 -10.24 -3.39
N MET A 90 -74.15 -11.24 -4.10
CA MET A 90 -73.30 -12.30 -3.54
C MET A 90 -72.49 -13.05 -4.61
N PHE A 91 -71.38 -13.62 -4.18
CA PHE A 91 -70.60 -14.61 -4.90
C PHE A 91 -71.08 -16.00 -4.50
N LEU A 92 -71.23 -16.91 -5.46
CA LEU A 92 -71.59 -18.30 -5.23
C LEU A 92 -70.41 -19.18 -5.63
N LEU A 93 -69.83 -19.90 -4.67
CA LEU A 93 -68.90 -20.99 -4.95
C LEU A 93 -69.70 -22.28 -5.07
N LEU A 94 -69.74 -22.89 -6.25
CA LEU A 94 -70.33 -24.22 -6.38
C LEU A 94 -69.29 -25.27 -6.01
N ILE A 95 -69.72 -26.27 -5.25
CA ILE A 95 -68.92 -27.46 -4.93
C ILE A 95 -69.75 -28.71 -5.18
N ARG A 96 -69.10 -29.85 -5.46
CA ARG A 96 -69.78 -31.16 -5.46
C ARG A 96 -69.70 -31.83 -4.09
N GLY A 97 -70.85 -32.01 -3.43
CA GLY A 97 -70.94 -32.70 -2.15
C GLY A 97 -70.25 -31.95 -1.00
N GLY A 98 -69.53 -32.66 -0.14
CA GLY A 98 -68.89 -32.13 1.07
C GLY A 98 -67.36 -31.96 0.99
N CYS A 99 -66.78 -31.93 -0.21
CA CYS A 99 -65.33 -31.85 -0.41
C CYS A 99 -64.92 -30.46 -0.94
N TYR A 100 -63.92 -29.83 -0.32
CA TYR A 100 -63.32 -28.56 -0.80
C TYR A 100 -62.02 -28.84 -1.57
N THR A 101 -62.11 -28.84 -2.89
CA THR A 101 -61.01 -29.26 -3.76
C THR A 101 -59.91 -28.21 -3.89
N MET A 102 -58.72 -28.62 -4.35
CA MET A 102 -57.61 -27.68 -4.65
C MET A 102 -58.00 -26.65 -5.71
N GLN A 103 -58.89 -27.01 -6.64
CA GLN A 103 -59.38 -26.11 -7.67
C GLN A 103 -60.30 -25.04 -7.08
N GLU A 104 -61.25 -25.42 -6.23
CA GLU A 104 -62.11 -24.48 -5.50
C GLU A 104 -61.29 -23.58 -4.56
N ARG A 105 -60.26 -24.14 -3.91
CA ARG A 105 -59.33 -23.36 -3.08
C ARG A 105 -58.64 -22.26 -3.86
N ARG A 106 -58.12 -22.61 -5.04
CA ARG A 106 -57.53 -21.64 -5.96
C ARG A 106 -58.56 -20.61 -6.42
N MET A 107 -59.82 -21.01 -6.63
CA MET A 107 -60.89 -20.08 -7.00
C MET A 107 -61.16 -19.02 -5.93
N VAL A 108 -61.19 -19.43 -4.66
CA VAL A 108 -61.36 -18.51 -3.52
C VAL A 108 -60.12 -17.62 -3.31
N GLU A 109 -58.91 -18.15 -3.46
CA GLU A 109 -57.67 -17.36 -3.34
C GLU A 109 -57.64 -16.20 -4.35
N ILE A 110 -58.02 -16.45 -5.59
CA ILE A 110 -58.06 -15.40 -6.64
C ILE A 110 -59.22 -14.42 -6.39
N LEU A 111 -60.37 -14.90 -5.91
CA LEU A 111 -61.47 -14.01 -5.48
C LEU A 111 -60.95 -13.01 -4.43
N GLN A 112 -60.22 -13.49 -3.41
CA GLN A 112 -59.64 -12.63 -2.38
C GLN A 112 -58.51 -11.73 -2.90
N ALA A 113 -57.70 -12.21 -3.85
CA ALA A 113 -56.65 -11.42 -4.48
C ALA A 113 -57.23 -10.23 -5.27
N HIS A 114 -58.35 -10.45 -5.97
CA HIS A 114 -58.94 -9.45 -6.86
C HIS A 114 -59.94 -8.52 -6.15
N PHE A 115 -60.81 -9.07 -5.30
CA PHE A 115 -61.88 -8.36 -4.59
C PHE A 115 -61.55 -8.12 -3.10
N GLY A 116 -60.35 -8.47 -2.65
CA GLY A 116 -59.94 -8.34 -1.26
C GLY A 116 -60.55 -9.40 -0.35
N ALA A 117 -60.01 -9.52 0.87
CA ALA A 117 -60.48 -10.47 1.87
C ALA A 117 -61.97 -10.26 2.24
N GLU A 118 -62.47 -9.02 2.13
CA GLU A 118 -63.86 -8.67 2.37
C GLU A 118 -64.84 -9.34 1.40
N ALA A 119 -64.38 -9.84 0.25
CA ALA A 119 -65.22 -10.60 -0.68
C ALA A 119 -65.79 -11.87 -0.05
N LEU A 120 -65.12 -12.45 0.94
CA LEU A 120 -65.66 -13.59 1.72
C LEU A 120 -66.93 -13.21 2.48
N LYS A 121 -67.11 -11.93 2.85
CA LYS A 121 -68.37 -11.42 3.44
C LYS A 121 -69.54 -11.41 2.46
N TYR A 122 -69.29 -11.68 1.19
CA TYR A 122 -70.30 -11.79 0.15
C TYR A 122 -70.33 -13.20 -0.48
N LEU A 123 -69.51 -14.13 0.00
CA LEU A 123 -69.40 -15.48 -0.54
C LEU A 123 -70.37 -16.44 0.15
N VAL A 124 -71.08 -17.23 -0.65
CA VAL A 124 -71.91 -18.34 -0.20
C VAL A 124 -71.44 -19.62 -0.88
N VAL A 125 -71.23 -20.66 -0.09
CA VAL A 125 -70.83 -21.97 -0.59
C VAL A 125 -72.09 -22.78 -0.89
N LEU A 126 -72.26 -23.19 -2.14
CA LEU A 126 -73.42 -23.96 -2.61
C LEU A 126 -72.99 -25.36 -3.03
N SER A 127 -73.39 -26.37 -2.26
CA SER A 127 -73.17 -27.76 -2.61
C SER A 127 -74.25 -28.26 -3.58
N VAL A 128 -73.83 -28.74 -4.74
CA VAL A 128 -74.69 -29.31 -5.78
C VAL A 128 -74.48 -30.83 -5.78
N GLU A 129 -75.51 -31.60 -5.39
CA GLU A 129 -75.44 -33.06 -5.24
C GLU A 129 -76.22 -33.79 -6.35
N ASP A 130 -75.64 -34.88 -6.86
CA ASP A 130 -76.20 -35.74 -7.92
C ASP A 130 -76.78 -37.05 -7.32
N GLY A 131 -77.50 -36.94 -6.19
CA GLY A 131 -78.31 -38.02 -5.61
C GLY A 131 -77.71 -38.83 -4.45
N GLU A 132 -76.43 -38.66 -4.08
CA GLU A 132 -75.84 -39.26 -2.87
C GLU A 132 -75.55 -38.18 -1.82
N VAL A 133 -76.29 -38.20 -0.71
CA VAL A 133 -76.11 -37.26 0.41
C VAL A 133 -74.83 -37.61 1.17
N VAL A 134 -73.84 -36.73 1.13
CA VAL A 134 -72.62 -36.89 1.94
C VAL A 134 -72.78 -36.09 3.23
N ASP A 135 -73.00 -36.76 4.36
CA ASP A 135 -73.21 -36.10 5.66
C ASP A 135 -71.94 -35.53 6.31
N THR A 136 -70.76 -35.78 5.73
CA THR A 136 -69.47 -35.34 6.26
C THR A 136 -68.85 -34.24 5.38
N LEU A 137 -68.63 -33.06 5.97
CA LEU A 137 -67.85 -31.98 5.38
C LEU A 137 -66.37 -32.15 5.79
N ASP A 138 -65.44 -31.94 4.87
CA ASP A 138 -64.01 -31.96 5.22
C ASP A 138 -63.59 -30.73 6.05
N ASP A 139 -62.47 -30.84 6.78
CA ASP A 139 -61.96 -29.78 7.66
C ASP A 139 -61.65 -28.47 6.91
N ALA A 140 -61.26 -28.59 5.63
CA ALA A 140 -60.90 -27.44 4.81
C ALA A 140 -62.15 -26.66 4.40
N LEU A 141 -63.23 -27.37 4.05
CA LEU A 141 -64.55 -26.83 3.75
C LEU A 141 -65.17 -26.19 4.99
N LEU A 142 -65.10 -26.85 6.15
CA LEU A 142 -65.52 -26.25 7.43
C LEU A 142 -64.77 -24.96 7.72
N GLY A 143 -63.45 -24.93 7.45
CA GLY A 143 -62.63 -23.73 7.54
C GLY A 143 -63.13 -22.59 6.65
N LEU A 144 -63.48 -22.88 5.39
CA LEU A 144 -64.04 -21.91 4.46
C LEU A 144 -65.43 -21.42 4.91
N ILE A 145 -66.30 -22.34 5.31
CA ILE A 145 -67.66 -22.01 5.79
C ILE A 145 -67.58 -21.07 6.99
N ASN A 146 -66.68 -21.33 7.94
CA ASN A 146 -66.44 -20.45 9.07
C ASN A 146 -65.89 -19.08 8.65
N ALA A 147 -65.01 -19.03 7.65
CA ALA A 147 -64.52 -17.76 7.09
C ALA A 147 -65.60 -16.98 6.32
N CYS A 148 -66.67 -17.67 5.90
CA CYS A 148 -67.89 -17.12 5.31
C CYS A 148 -69.03 -17.04 6.34
N ASP A 149 -68.75 -16.94 7.64
CA ASP A 149 -69.76 -16.77 8.70
C ASP A 149 -70.89 -17.81 8.70
N GLY A 150 -70.60 -19.05 8.30
CA GLY A 150 -71.57 -20.15 8.28
C GLY A 150 -72.42 -20.24 7.01
N ARG A 151 -72.15 -19.43 5.98
CA ARG A 151 -72.97 -19.35 4.76
C ARG A 151 -72.72 -20.52 3.82
N TYR A 152 -73.50 -21.57 4.02
CA TYR A 152 -73.48 -22.80 3.25
C TYR A 152 -74.89 -23.28 2.94
N CYS A 153 -75.17 -23.63 1.69
CA CYS A 153 -76.45 -24.17 1.24
C CYS A 153 -76.24 -25.47 0.46
N ARG A 154 -77.21 -26.39 0.53
CA ARG A 154 -77.23 -27.64 -0.25
C ARG A 154 -78.40 -27.62 -1.24
N PHE A 155 -78.14 -27.94 -2.50
CA PHE A 155 -79.11 -27.89 -3.59
C PHE A 155 -79.37 -29.30 -4.14
N MET A 156 -80.46 -29.94 -3.71
CA MET A 156 -80.85 -31.31 -4.11
C MET A 156 -82.21 -31.42 -4.81
N SER A 157 -83.09 -30.43 -4.63
CA SER A 157 -84.47 -30.44 -5.12
C SER A 157 -85.04 -29.01 -5.11
N ALA A 158 -86.33 -28.84 -5.39
CA ALA A 158 -87.02 -27.55 -5.29
C ALA A 158 -86.89 -26.87 -3.91
N GLU A 159 -86.68 -27.63 -2.83
CA GLU A 159 -86.41 -27.09 -1.48
C GLU A 159 -85.08 -26.34 -1.41
N GLY A 160 -84.07 -26.75 -2.21
CA GLY A 160 -82.78 -26.07 -2.29
C GLY A 160 -82.86 -24.69 -2.94
N LEU A 161 -83.83 -24.48 -3.85
CA LEU A 161 -84.08 -23.17 -4.46
C LEU A 161 -84.66 -22.18 -3.45
N LEU A 162 -85.58 -22.64 -2.58
CA LEU A 162 -86.10 -21.82 -1.48
C LEU A 162 -84.99 -21.43 -0.50
N ALA A 163 -84.15 -22.38 -0.08
CA ALA A 163 -83.03 -22.11 0.83
C ALA A 163 -82.02 -21.11 0.25
N LEU A 164 -81.74 -21.17 -1.06
CA LEU A 164 -80.89 -20.20 -1.73
C LEU A 164 -81.51 -18.79 -1.73
N LEU A 165 -82.82 -18.69 -1.97
CA LEU A 165 -83.54 -17.40 -1.95
C LEU A 165 -83.62 -16.79 -0.54
N GLU A 166 -83.85 -17.61 0.48
CA GLU A 166 -83.77 -17.17 1.89
C GLU A 166 -82.37 -16.66 2.25
N MET A 167 -81.32 -17.32 1.74
CA MET A 167 -79.94 -16.87 1.92
C MET A 167 -79.67 -15.53 1.22
N VAL A 168 -80.27 -15.27 0.05
CA VAL A 168 -80.19 -13.97 -0.63
C VAL A 168 -80.80 -12.88 0.24
N ASP A 169 -81.99 -13.11 0.80
CA ASP A 169 -82.65 -12.13 1.68
C ASP A 169 -81.83 -11.86 2.95
N PHE A 170 -81.26 -12.91 3.56
CA PHE A 170 -80.36 -12.79 4.70
C PHE A 170 -79.13 -11.94 4.36
N MET A 171 -78.50 -12.20 3.23
CA MET A 171 -77.30 -11.49 2.77
C MET A 171 -77.57 -10.01 2.49
N LEU A 172 -78.74 -9.69 1.93
CA LEU A 172 -79.16 -8.30 1.69
C LEU A 172 -79.46 -7.55 2.99
N ALA A 173 -79.98 -8.24 4.01
CA ALA A 173 -80.20 -7.66 5.33
C ALA A 173 -78.89 -7.41 6.09
N GLU A 174 -77.91 -8.32 5.98
CA GLU A 174 -76.62 -8.23 6.68
C GLU A 174 -75.66 -7.22 6.03
N ASN A 175 -75.53 -7.25 4.70
CA ASN A 175 -74.54 -6.46 3.97
C ASN A 175 -75.10 -5.18 3.34
N GLY A 176 -76.41 -4.94 3.48
CA GLY A 176 -77.11 -3.81 2.88
C GLY A 176 -77.56 -4.07 1.43
N VAL A 177 -78.51 -3.26 0.96
CA VAL A 177 -79.28 -3.47 -0.29
C VAL A 177 -78.42 -3.50 -1.57
N GLY A 178 -77.20 -2.98 -1.54
CA GLY A 178 -76.33 -2.83 -2.72
C GLY A 178 -75.23 -3.88 -2.91
N GLY A 179 -75.10 -4.87 -2.03
CA GLY A 179 -74.07 -5.90 -2.16
C GLY A 179 -72.63 -5.37 -2.16
N TYR A 180 -71.72 -6.10 -2.82
CA TYR A 180 -70.32 -5.73 -3.01
C TYR A 180 -70.18 -4.67 -4.12
N THR A 181 -69.65 -3.50 -3.78
CA THR A 181 -69.65 -2.31 -4.66
C THR A 181 -68.29 -2.01 -5.33
N GLU A 182 -68.29 -1.12 -6.32
CA GLU A 182 -67.07 -0.71 -7.04
C GLU A 182 -66.09 0.06 -6.13
N GLU A 183 -66.63 0.80 -5.16
CA GLU A 183 -65.83 1.48 -4.13
C GLU A 183 -65.07 0.47 -3.25
N MET A 184 -65.72 -0.66 -2.89
CA MET A 184 -65.08 -1.74 -2.14
C MET A 184 -63.97 -2.41 -2.96
N LEU A 185 -64.20 -2.66 -4.24
CA LEU A 185 -63.19 -3.19 -5.17
C LEU A 185 -61.97 -2.26 -5.25
N THR A 186 -62.21 -0.97 -5.44
CA THR A 186 -61.15 0.04 -5.53
C THR A 186 -60.36 0.14 -4.23
N ALA A 187 -61.04 0.10 -3.08
CA ALA A 187 -60.41 0.09 -1.76
C ALA A 187 -59.61 -1.19 -1.50
N ALA A 188 -60.05 -2.34 -2.00
CA ALA A 188 -59.33 -3.61 -1.92
C ALA A 188 -58.03 -3.58 -2.77
N LYS A 189 -58.13 -3.15 -4.04
CA LYS A 189 -56.98 -2.99 -4.94
C LYS A 189 -55.94 -2.03 -4.35
N LYS A 190 -56.38 -0.90 -3.77
CA LYS A 190 -55.50 0.07 -3.10
C LYS A 190 -54.76 -0.54 -1.90
N ARG A 191 -55.47 -1.21 -0.99
CA ARG A 191 -54.86 -1.86 0.19
C ARG A 191 -53.82 -2.91 -0.21
N SER A 192 -54.10 -3.72 -1.22
CA SER A 192 -53.15 -4.71 -1.76
C SER A 192 -51.84 -4.05 -2.24
N THR A 193 -51.92 -2.93 -2.97
CA THR A 193 -50.72 -2.21 -3.42
C THR A 193 -49.93 -1.58 -2.26
N GLU A 194 -50.61 -1.06 -1.24
CA GLU A 194 -49.98 -0.48 -0.05
C GLU A 194 -49.24 -1.54 0.77
N ASP A 195 -49.84 -2.72 0.96
CA ASP A 195 -49.22 -3.85 1.66
C ASP A 195 -47.99 -4.37 0.90
N SER A 196 -48.06 -4.47 -0.43
CA SER A 196 -46.90 -4.84 -1.26
C SER A 196 -45.77 -3.81 -1.14
N ALA A 197 -46.09 -2.51 -1.15
CA ALA A 197 -45.09 -1.46 -0.99
C ALA A 197 -44.46 -1.46 0.41
N LEU A 198 -45.27 -1.69 1.45
CA LEU A 198 -44.80 -1.80 2.83
C LEU A 198 -43.87 -3.00 3.03
N ASN A 199 -44.18 -4.15 2.45
CA ASN A 199 -43.33 -5.33 2.51
C ASN A 199 -41.99 -5.10 1.80
N MET A 200 -42.00 -4.46 0.64
CA MET A 200 -40.77 -4.08 -0.08
C MET A 200 -39.92 -3.11 0.75
N LEU A 201 -40.54 -2.12 1.40
CA LEU A 201 -39.85 -1.17 2.26
C LEU A 201 -39.22 -1.87 3.48
N LYS A 202 -39.96 -2.76 4.15
CA LYS A 202 -39.44 -3.57 5.26
C LYS A 202 -38.22 -4.38 4.85
N GLN A 203 -38.27 -5.02 3.68
CA GLN A 203 -37.14 -5.78 3.14
C GLN A 203 -35.93 -4.87 2.87
N LYS A 204 -36.14 -3.68 2.30
CA LYS A 204 -35.06 -2.72 2.02
C LYS A 204 -34.43 -2.16 3.28
N VAL A 205 -35.21 -1.90 4.32
CA VAL A 205 -34.70 -1.49 5.64
C VAL A 205 -33.83 -2.59 6.23
N GLN A 206 -34.30 -3.83 6.22
CA GLN A 206 -33.53 -4.97 6.74
C GLN A 206 -32.22 -5.20 5.96
N GLU A 207 -32.25 -5.08 4.62
CA GLU A 207 -31.03 -5.13 3.79
C GLU A 207 -30.05 -4.00 4.13
N ALA A 208 -30.55 -2.79 4.43
CA ALA A 208 -29.72 -1.66 4.80
C ALA A 208 -29.07 -1.85 6.18
N GLU A 209 -29.83 -2.35 7.16
CA GLU A 209 -29.33 -2.67 8.51
C GLU A 209 -28.22 -3.74 8.45
N GLN A 210 -28.43 -4.82 7.69
CA GLN A 210 -27.40 -5.86 7.51
C GLN A 210 -26.12 -5.32 6.85
N LYS A 211 -26.26 -4.42 5.87
CA LYS A 211 -25.10 -3.78 5.23
C LYS A 211 -24.37 -2.84 6.18
N GLU A 212 -25.09 -2.11 7.04
CA GLU A 212 -24.49 -1.24 8.04
C GLU A 212 -23.70 -2.04 9.07
N GLU A 213 -24.24 -3.15 9.57
CA GLU A 213 -23.55 -4.05 10.49
C GLU A 213 -22.29 -4.66 9.86
N ALA A 214 -22.39 -5.14 8.62
CA ALA A 214 -21.24 -5.67 7.88
C ALA A 214 -20.14 -4.62 7.68
N PHE A 215 -20.52 -3.37 7.36
CA PHE A 215 -19.59 -2.26 7.22
C PHE A 215 -18.91 -1.91 8.55
N ARG A 216 -19.68 -1.91 9.66
CA ARG A 216 -19.17 -1.66 11.00
C ARG A 216 -18.12 -2.71 11.42
N LEU A 217 -18.38 -3.99 11.12
CA LEU A 217 -17.42 -5.08 11.39
C LEU A 217 -16.13 -4.93 10.56
N LEU A 218 -16.25 -4.57 9.28
CA LEU A 218 -15.08 -4.33 8.42
C LEU A 218 -14.20 -3.19 8.92
N LEU A 219 -14.82 -2.10 9.39
CA LEU A 219 -14.09 -0.97 10.00
C LEU A 219 -13.31 -1.41 11.24
N GLN A 220 -13.95 -2.16 12.14
CA GLN A 220 -13.31 -2.68 13.35
C GLN A 220 -12.12 -3.59 13.00
N GLN A 221 -12.27 -4.50 12.03
CA GLN A 221 -11.16 -5.34 11.56
C GLN A 221 -10.00 -4.51 10.98
N HIS A 222 -10.29 -3.43 10.25
CA HIS A 222 -9.26 -2.53 9.71
C HIS A 222 -8.52 -1.76 10.80
N GLU A 223 -9.21 -1.32 11.84
CA GLU A 223 -8.60 -0.67 13.01
C GLU A 223 -7.72 -1.64 13.82
N GLU A 224 -8.21 -2.85 14.06
CA GLU A 224 -7.44 -3.90 14.73
C GLU A 224 -6.19 -4.31 13.94
N ARG A 225 -6.31 -4.41 12.60
CA ARG A 225 -5.15 -4.67 11.72
C ARG A 225 -4.11 -3.58 11.85
N ARG A 226 -4.50 -2.29 11.74
CA ARG A 226 -3.59 -1.14 11.91
C ARG A 226 -2.95 -1.12 13.30
N SER A 227 -3.70 -1.45 14.34
CA SER A 227 -3.20 -1.54 15.72
C SER A 227 -2.16 -2.65 15.88
N ARG A 228 -2.36 -3.82 15.26
CA ARG A 228 -1.40 -4.93 15.24
C ARG A 228 -0.12 -4.56 14.50
N GLU A 229 -0.23 -4.00 13.29
CA GLU A 229 0.91 -3.56 12.49
C GLU A 229 1.75 -2.51 13.24
N LEU A 230 1.11 -1.55 13.92
CA LEU A 230 1.80 -0.55 14.72
C LEU A 230 2.51 -1.16 15.94
N LYS A 231 1.90 -2.14 16.61
CA LYS A 231 2.53 -2.86 17.73
C LYS A 231 3.75 -3.66 17.26
N GLU A 232 3.65 -4.35 16.13
CA GLU A 232 4.77 -5.10 15.54
C GLU A 232 5.91 -4.16 15.12
N LEU A 233 5.61 -3.04 14.47
CA LEU A 233 6.62 -2.06 14.07
C LEU A 233 7.33 -1.47 15.30
N LYS A 234 6.58 -1.13 16.36
CA LYS A 234 7.16 -0.68 17.64
C LYS A 234 8.04 -1.74 18.29
N ALA A 235 7.65 -3.02 18.24
CA ALA A 235 8.44 -4.13 18.77
C ALA A 235 9.75 -4.30 17.99
N LYS A 236 9.71 -4.26 16.64
CA LYS A 236 10.90 -4.31 15.78
C LYS A 236 11.88 -3.19 16.08
N HIS A 237 11.41 -1.94 16.16
CA HIS A 237 12.26 -0.80 16.52
C HIS A 237 12.81 -0.88 17.95
N ALA A 238 12.09 -1.51 18.89
CA ALA A 238 12.61 -1.73 20.23
C ALA A 238 13.69 -2.81 20.28
N GLU A 239 13.55 -3.86 19.47
CA GLU A 239 14.55 -4.93 19.31
C GLU A 239 15.82 -4.42 18.62
N GLU A 240 15.67 -3.64 17.55
CA GLU A 240 16.78 -2.99 16.84
C GLU A 240 17.59 -2.09 17.77
N ARG A 241 16.92 -1.22 18.55
CA ARG A 241 17.60 -0.39 19.58
C ARG A 241 18.33 -1.21 20.63
N LYS A 242 17.79 -2.37 21.04
CA LYS A 242 18.48 -3.27 21.99
C LYS A 242 19.72 -3.90 21.36
N LYS A 243 19.65 -4.26 20.08
CA LYS A 243 20.78 -4.83 19.34
C LYS A 243 21.88 -3.79 19.15
N GLU A 244 21.53 -2.58 18.73
CA GLU A 244 22.47 -1.45 18.60
C GLU A 244 23.17 -1.15 19.93
N ALA A 245 22.42 -1.06 21.04
CA ALA A 245 23.00 -0.83 22.36
C ALA A 245 23.91 -1.98 22.82
N ALA A 246 23.59 -3.23 22.46
CA ALA A 246 24.44 -4.38 22.78
C ALA A 246 25.74 -4.38 21.95
N GLU A 247 25.65 -4.02 20.66
CA GLU A 247 26.81 -3.85 19.78
C GLU A 247 27.70 -2.71 20.27
N GLU A 248 27.14 -1.56 20.63
CA GLU A 248 27.88 -0.42 21.19
C GLU A 248 28.62 -0.80 22.47
N LYS A 249 27.96 -1.49 23.42
CA LYS A 249 28.59 -2.00 24.64
C LYS A 249 29.71 -3.02 24.34
N HIS A 250 29.53 -3.85 23.32
CA HIS A 250 30.57 -4.78 22.87
C HIS A 250 31.78 -4.05 22.25
N TYR A 251 31.54 -2.99 21.49
CA TYR A 251 32.63 -2.15 20.97
C TYR A 251 33.36 -1.40 22.09
N GLU A 252 32.63 -0.89 23.08
CA GLU A 252 33.19 -0.19 24.23
C GLU A 252 34.09 -1.11 25.06
N THR A 253 33.62 -2.30 25.43
CA THR A 253 34.45 -3.29 26.15
C THR A 253 35.68 -3.71 25.36
N LYS A 254 35.57 -3.86 24.04
CA LYS A 254 36.73 -4.15 23.18
C LYS A 254 37.71 -2.98 23.12
N ARG A 255 37.22 -1.73 23.14
CA ARG A 255 38.05 -0.51 23.21
C ARG A 255 38.79 -0.44 24.54
N GLU A 256 38.10 -0.65 25.66
CA GLU A 256 38.71 -0.68 27.00
C GLU A 256 39.80 -1.75 27.10
N SER A 257 39.53 -2.97 26.65
CA SER A 257 40.52 -4.06 26.61
C SER A 257 41.75 -3.71 25.74
N LEU A 258 41.53 -3.04 24.61
CA LEU A 258 42.62 -2.59 23.74
C LEU A 258 43.44 -1.46 24.40
N GLU A 259 42.78 -0.51 25.07
CA GLU A 259 43.45 0.55 25.83
C GLU A 259 44.29 -0.01 26.98
N GLU A 260 43.77 -0.98 27.73
CA GLU A 260 44.55 -1.67 28.77
C GLU A 260 45.77 -2.40 28.20
N ALA A 261 45.60 -3.09 27.06
CA ALA A 261 46.71 -3.75 26.37
C ALA A 261 47.77 -2.75 25.89
N LEU A 262 47.35 -1.59 25.39
CA LEU A 262 48.26 -0.51 24.97
C LEU A 262 49.00 0.12 26.15
N ILE A 263 48.32 0.33 27.28
CA ILE A 263 48.94 0.85 28.53
C ILE A 263 49.97 -0.15 29.04
N SER A 264 49.64 -1.45 29.08
CA SER A 264 50.56 -2.52 29.47
C SER A 264 51.79 -2.57 28.55
N HIS A 265 51.57 -2.56 27.23
CA HIS A 265 52.66 -2.53 26.26
C HIS A 265 53.53 -1.27 26.41
N ARG A 266 52.92 -0.10 26.67
CA ARG A 266 53.66 1.14 26.91
C ARG A 266 54.52 1.05 28.16
N ALA A 267 54.01 0.47 29.25
CA ALA A 267 54.77 0.24 30.47
C ALA A 267 55.95 -0.73 30.23
N ILE A 268 55.73 -1.80 29.46
CA ILE A 268 56.79 -2.73 29.06
C ILE A 268 57.88 -2.02 28.23
N LEU A 269 57.48 -1.18 27.26
CA LEU A 269 58.43 -0.38 26.48
C LEU A 269 59.21 0.61 27.37
N GLN A 270 58.55 1.26 28.33
CA GLN A 270 59.22 2.16 29.27
C GLN A 270 60.22 1.42 30.16
N LEU A 271 59.93 0.17 30.57
CA LEU A 271 60.86 -0.68 31.31
C LEU A 271 62.04 -1.14 30.42
N GLN A 272 61.80 -1.39 29.12
CA GLN A 272 62.82 -1.72 28.13
C GLN A 272 63.68 -0.53 27.67
N MET A 273 63.29 0.71 28.01
CA MET A 273 64.00 1.95 27.66
C MET A 273 64.95 2.45 28.75
N SER A 274 65.19 1.67 29.81
CA SER A 274 66.23 1.97 30.81
C SER A 274 67.66 1.62 30.35
N SER A 275 67.85 1.23 29.09
CA SER A 275 69.16 1.04 28.49
C SER A 275 69.28 1.68 27.09
N THR A 276 70.23 2.63 27.03
CA THR A 276 71.03 3.07 25.87
C THR A 276 70.36 3.86 24.73
N ASP A 277 70.59 5.18 24.77
CA ASP A 277 71.12 6.06 23.72
C ASP A 277 70.89 5.69 22.23
N GLY A 278 70.11 6.51 21.50
CA GLY A 278 69.90 6.35 20.06
C GLY A 278 68.69 7.11 19.48
N ASP A 279 68.63 8.44 19.65
CA ASP A 279 67.47 9.28 19.27
C ASP A 279 67.42 9.65 17.75
N GLU A 280 68.48 9.39 16.98
CA GLU A 280 68.50 9.66 15.53
C GLU A 280 68.12 8.46 14.64
N ALA A 281 68.21 7.22 15.15
CA ALA A 281 67.90 6.01 14.36
C ALA A 281 66.38 5.77 14.13
N LYS A 282 65.52 6.62 14.70
CA LYS A 282 64.05 6.48 14.69
C LYS A 282 63.33 7.56 13.87
N LYS A 283 64.03 8.31 13.02
CA LYS A 283 63.43 9.31 12.13
C LYS A 283 63.38 8.78 10.69
N LEU A 284 62.32 9.10 9.96
CA LEU A 284 62.14 8.82 8.53
C LEU A 284 61.68 10.11 7.88
N SER A 285 62.46 10.65 6.93
CA SER A 285 62.08 11.86 6.20
C SER A 285 61.71 11.55 4.76
N VAL A 286 60.57 12.10 4.33
CA VAL A 286 60.02 11.95 2.99
C VAL A 286 59.83 13.33 2.40
N VAL A 287 60.42 13.55 1.22
CA VAL A 287 60.28 14.80 0.48
C VAL A 287 59.30 14.59 -0.67
N LEU A 288 58.25 15.40 -0.74
CA LEU A 288 57.26 15.32 -1.82
C LEU A 288 57.67 16.21 -2.98
N LEU A 289 57.76 15.65 -4.18
CA LEU A 289 58.19 16.35 -5.40
C LEU A 289 57.13 16.18 -6.48
N GLY A 290 56.88 17.21 -7.29
CA GLY A 290 55.83 17.18 -8.31
C GLY A 290 55.48 18.58 -8.83
N LEU A 291 54.76 18.66 -9.95
CA LEU A 291 54.31 19.94 -10.51
C LEU A 291 53.33 20.64 -9.56
N SER A 292 53.14 21.94 -9.74
CA SER A 292 52.06 22.70 -9.14
C SER A 292 50.72 22.07 -9.51
N GLY A 293 49.80 22.00 -8.55
CA GLY A 293 48.50 21.35 -8.73
C GLY A 293 48.49 19.81 -8.69
N SER A 294 49.64 19.12 -8.65
CA SER A 294 49.69 17.64 -8.58
C SER A 294 49.09 17.03 -7.29
N GLY A 295 48.83 17.84 -6.27
CA GLY A 295 48.19 17.41 -5.02
C GLY A 295 49.14 17.09 -3.87
N LYS A 296 50.39 17.57 -3.90
CA LYS A 296 51.41 17.37 -2.85
C LYS A 296 50.89 17.74 -1.46
N SER A 297 50.44 18.97 -1.27
CA SER A 297 49.94 19.47 0.03
C SER A 297 48.74 18.68 0.53
N SER A 298 47.81 18.35 -0.38
CA SER A 298 46.65 17.51 -0.06
C SER A 298 47.06 16.10 0.38
N ALA A 299 48.07 15.52 -0.27
CA ALA A 299 48.63 14.24 0.10
C ALA A 299 49.32 14.30 1.47
N VAL A 300 50.14 15.33 1.75
CA VAL A 300 50.78 15.51 3.06
C VAL A 300 49.73 15.59 4.16
N ASN A 301 48.73 16.46 4.01
CA ASN A 301 47.69 16.64 5.03
C ASN A 301 46.95 15.32 5.29
N LEU A 302 46.57 14.60 4.24
CA LEU A 302 45.87 13.33 4.37
C LEU A 302 46.75 12.25 5.03
N ILE A 303 48.04 12.17 4.68
CA ILE A 303 48.98 11.23 5.30
C ILE A 303 49.14 11.58 6.78
N VAL A 304 49.32 12.85 7.15
CA VAL A 304 49.47 13.28 8.55
C VAL A 304 48.23 12.93 9.39
N ASP A 305 47.03 13.18 8.86
CA ASP A 305 45.78 12.90 9.56
C ASP A 305 45.60 11.40 9.80
N ARG A 306 45.80 10.59 8.76
CA ARG A 306 45.57 9.14 8.82
C ARG A 306 46.68 8.39 9.56
N ALA A 307 47.94 8.79 9.40
CA ALA A 307 49.08 8.15 10.07
C ALA A 307 49.10 8.43 11.58
N GLY A 308 48.61 9.59 12.01
CA GLY A 308 48.53 9.98 13.42
C GLY A 308 47.32 9.43 14.17
N ASN A 309 46.50 8.58 13.52
CA ASN A 309 45.19 8.15 14.02
C ASN A 309 44.29 9.34 14.46
N ARG A 310 44.45 10.51 13.83
CA ARG A 310 43.68 11.72 14.15
C ARG A 310 42.46 11.80 13.24
N TYR A 311 41.28 11.95 13.84
CA TYR A 311 40.08 12.36 13.12
C TYR A 311 40.06 13.88 13.09
N SER A 312 40.48 14.49 11.98
CA SER A 312 40.22 15.91 11.78
C SER A 312 38.71 16.11 11.52
N VAL A 313 37.99 16.61 12.53
CA VAL A 313 36.62 17.15 12.39
C VAL A 313 36.72 18.64 12.07
N SER A 314 37.55 19.02 11.08
CA SER A 314 37.54 20.40 10.58
C SER A 314 36.65 20.49 9.35
N ARG A 315 35.70 21.43 9.42
CA ARG A 315 34.72 21.80 8.40
C ARG A 315 35.43 22.02 7.07
N SER A 316 34.92 21.39 6.01
CA SER A 316 35.30 21.67 4.63
C SER A 316 35.01 23.14 4.30
N GLY A 317 36.01 24.00 4.49
CA GLY A 317 36.11 25.25 3.75
C GLY A 317 36.44 24.89 2.31
N HIS A 318 35.56 25.25 1.38
CA HIS A 318 35.78 25.13 -0.06
C HIS A 318 36.74 26.21 -0.56
N GLU A 319 37.92 26.31 0.04
CA GLU A 319 39.01 27.11 -0.50
C GLU A 319 40.08 26.15 -1.01
N ALA A 320 40.42 26.29 -2.29
CA ALA A 320 41.60 25.61 -2.83
C ALA A 320 42.79 26.04 -1.98
N PRO A 321 43.60 25.11 -1.44
CA PRO A 321 44.77 25.49 -0.67
C PRO A 321 45.63 26.44 -1.53
N PRO A 322 46.14 27.54 -0.95
CA PRO A 322 46.97 28.48 -1.69
C PRO A 322 48.17 27.74 -2.29
N THR A 323 48.65 28.23 -3.43
CA THR A 323 49.84 27.67 -4.08
C THR A 323 51.01 27.67 -3.09
N THR A 324 51.58 26.50 -2.83
CA THR A 324 52.76 26.35 -1.98
C THR A 324 53.93 27.13 -2.58
N THR A 325 54.38 28.19 -1.91
CA THR A 325 55.50 29.05 -2.35
C THR A 325 56.79 28.79 -1.57
N THR A 326 56.73 28.07 -0.44
CA THR A 326 57.87 27.74 0.43
C THR A 326 57.82 26.28 0.85
N CYS A 327 58.96 25.70 1.24
CA CYS A 327 58.97 24.33 1.75
C CYS A 327 58.37 24.26 3.17
N GLU A 328 57.48 23.31 3.41
CA GLU A 328 56.83 23.11 4.71
C GLU A 328 57.17 21.74 5.31
N ARG A 329 57.58 21.74 6.58
CA ARG A 329 57.85 20.52 7.35
C ARG A 329 56.66 20.18 8.22
N LYS A 330 56.14 18.96 8.07
CA LYS A 330 55.10 18.38 8.93
C LYS A 330 55.59 17.08 9.53
N GLU A 331 55.19 16.82 10.77
CA GLU A 331 55.63 15.64 11.51
C GLU A 331 54.46 14.87 12.10
N VAL A 332 54.59 13.55 12.05
CA VAL A 332 53.61 12.63 12.63
C VAL A 332 54.33 11.42 13.19
N PHE A 333 53.84 10.93 14.33
CA PHE A 333 54.33 9.68 14.91
C PHE A 333 53.47 8.52 14.39
N ALA A 334 54.08 7.57 13.68
CA ALA A 334 53.39 6.45 13.05
C ALA A 334 54.18 5.16 13.24
N ALA A 335 53.52 4.07 13.64
CA ALA A 335 54.11 2.74 13.81
C ALA A 335 55.41 2.72 14.66
N GLY A 336 55.49 3.55 15.70
CA GLY A 336 56.66 3.61 16.59
C GLY A 336 57.85 4.44 16.07
N ARG A 337 57.69 5.13 14.94
CA ARG A 337 58.73 5.95 14.28
C ARG A 337 58.24 7.38 14.04
N ARG A 338 59.15 8.36 14.06
CA ARG A 338 58.87 9.76 13.72
C ARG A 338 58.97 9.93 12.21
N LEU A 339 57.85 10.21 11.55
CA LEU A 339 57.77 10.50 10.12
C LEU A 339 57.79 12.01 9.91
N ILE A 340 58.75 12.48 9.12
CA ILE A 340 58.90 13.86 8.68
C ILE A 340 58.48 13.91 7.22
N LEU A 341 57.49 14.76 6.90
CA LEU A 341 57.02 15.01 5.55
C LEU A 341 57.38 16.44 5.17
N VAL A 342 58.11 16.61 4.08
CA VAL A 342 58.47 17.93 3.54
C VAL A 342 57.65 18.15 2.28
N ASP A 343 56.67 19.05 2.36
CA ASP A 343 55.95 19.56 1.20
C ASP A 343 56.81 20.61 0.50
N THR A 344 56.94 20.53 -0.81
CA THR A 344 57.79 21.45 -1.59
C THR A 344 56.97 22.22 -2.62
N PRO A 345 57.37 23.45 -2.96
CA PRO A 345 57.00 24.08 -4.23
C PRO A 345 57.65 23.35 -5.42
N GLU A 346 57.45 23.88 -6.63
CA GLU A 346 58.33 23.53 -7.75
C GLU A 346 59.75 24.09 -7.47
N LEU A 347 60.78 23.28 -7.74
CA LEU A 347 62.17 23.61 -7.42
C LEU A 347 62.86 24.39 -8.56
N TRP A 348 62.07 25.03 -9.39
CA TRP A 348 62.51 25.80 -10.55
C TRP A 348 61.51 26.92 -10.82
N ASP A 349 61.98 27.96 -11.49
CA ASP A 349 61.15 29.08 -11.93
C ASP A 349 60.38 28.77 -13.24
N GLU A 350 59.64 29.76 -13.74
CA GLU A 350 58.84 29.66 -14.97
C GLU A 350 59.70 29.39 -16.21
N ASP A 351 60.95 29.87 -16.23
CA ASP A 351 61.94 29.62 -17.28
C ASP A 351 62.60 28.23 -17.16
N GLY A 352 62.37 27.56 -16.02
CA GLY A 352 62.86 26.24 -15.71
C GLY A 352 64.30 26.18 -15.21
N VAL A 353 64.80 27.32 -14.72
CA VAL A 353 66.05 27.43 -13.99
C VAL A 353 65.83 26.93 -12.57
N GLU A 354 66.78 26.14 -12.06
CA GLU A 354 66.73 25.60 -10.70
C GLU A 354 66.72 26.73 -9.66
N ASP A 355 65.77 26.70 -8.74
CA ASP A 355 65.78 27.54 -7.53
C ASP A 355 66.62 26.85 -6.44
N VAL A 356 67.90 27.23 -6.40
CA VAL A 356 68.88 26.64 -5.48
C VAL A 356 68.50 26.85 -4.01
N GLU A 357 67.82 27.95 -3.66
CA GLU A 357 67.42 28.23 -2.29
C GLU A 357 66.28 27.33 -1.85
N LEU A 358 65.28 27.08 -2.72
CA LEU A 358 64.21 26.11 -2.45
C LEU A 358 64.74 24.68 -2.35
N VAL A 359 65.73 24.30 -3.17
CA VAL A 359 66.41 23.00 -3.07
C VAL A 359 67.11 22.86 -1.71
N LYS A 360 67.80 23.91 -1.25
CA LYS A 360 68.43 23.92 0.09
C LYS A 360 67.38 23.84 1.19
N ASP A 361 66.28 24.57 1.10
CA ASP A 361 65.19 24.56 2.08
C ASP A 361 64.59 23.17 2.23
N CYS A 362 64.28 22.54 1.11
CA CYS A 362 63.77 21.18 1.04
C CYS A 362 64.70 20.18 1.76
N LEU A 363 66.00 20.25 1.48
CA LEU A 363 66.99 19.33 2.07
C LEU A 363 67.27 19.62 3.55
N ALA A 364 67.31 20.89 3.93
CA ALA A 364 67.50 21.35 5.30
C ALA A 364 66.35 20.89 6.21
N LEU A 365 65.10 21.01 5.73
CA LEU A 365 63.93 20.53 6.46
C LEU A 365 63.84 18.99 6.55
N ALA A 366 64.56 18.28 5.67
CA ALA A 366 64.61 16.82 5.63
C ALA A 366 65.80 16.20 6.40
N LEU A 367 66.58 17.00 7.13
CA LEU A 367 67.76 16.52 7.89
C LEU A 367 67.43 15.32 8.80
N PRO A 368 68.33 14.30 8.88
CA PRO A 368 69.71 14.25 8.38
C PRO A 368 69.86 14.04 6.85
N GLY A 369 68.76 13.93 6.13
CA GLY A 369 68.69 13.85 4.67
C GLY A 369 67.44 13.08 4.26
N PRO A 370 66.91 13.27 3.04
CA PRO A 370 65.71 12.58 2.59
C PRO A 370 65.95 11.07 2.55
N HIS A 371 65.08 10.29 3.16
CA HIS A 371 65.16 8.82 3.06
C HIS A 371 64.43 8.33 1.81
N VAL A 372 63.29 8.97 1.51
CA VAL A 372 62.45 8.67 0.36
C VAL A 372 62.03 9.96 -0.34
N PHE A 373 62.06 9.94 -1.67
CA PHE A 373 61.41 10.96 -2.49
C PHE A 373 60.04 10.45 -2.94
N LEU A 374 58.99 11.21 -2.69
CA LEU A 374 57.63 10.87 -3.10
C LEU A 374 57.26 11.70 -4.33
N LEU A 375 57.31 11.08 -5.50
CA LEU A 375 56.99 11.70 -6.79
C LEU A 375 55.46 11.73 -6.97
N VAL A 376 54.86 12.89 -6.75
CA VAL A 376 53.42 13.10 -6.81
C VAL A 376 53.00 13.44 -8.24
N LEU A 377 52.16 12.57 -8.81
CA LEU A 377 51.59 12.73 -10.14
C LEU A 377 50.07 12.67 -10.04
N GLN A 378 49.38 13.51 -10.80
CA GLN A 378 47.92 13.44 -10.88
C GLN A 378 47.52 12.31 -11.82
N VAL A 379 46.49 11.53 -11.46
CA VAL A 379 45.94 10.53 -12.38
C VAL A 379 45.25 11.22 -13.55
N GLY A 380 45.69 10.91 -14.77
CA GLY A 380 45.19 11.55 -15.98
C GLY A 380 46.14 11.37 -17.16
N ARG A 381 46.17 12.34 -18.07
CA ARG A 381 47.10 12.30 -19.20
C ARG A 381 48.51 12.66 -18.72
N PHE A 382 49.48 11.76 -18.91
CA PHE A 382 50.89 12.09 -18.70
C PHE A 382 51.32 13.22 -19.66
N THR A 383 51.82 14.31 -19.09
CA THR A 383 52.12 15.56 -19.79
C THR A 383 53.62 15.68 -20.10
N GLN A 384 53.94 16.54 -21.05
CA GLN A 384 55.34 16.89 -21.33
C GLN A 384 56.02 17.51 -20.10
N GLY A 385 55.31 18.35 -19.33
CA GLY A 385 55.83 18.93 -18.10
C GLY A 385 56.23 17.88 -17.05
N GLU A 386 55.46 16.81 -16.90
CA GLU A 386 55.83 15.69 -16.02
C GLU A 386 57.04 14.91 -16.55
N GLY A 387 57.19 14.79 -17.87
CA GLY A 387 58.38 14.23 -18.50
C GLY A 387 59.64 15.08 -18.26
N ASP A 388 59.52 16.41 -18.41
CA ASP A 388 60.60 17.36 -18.21
C ASP A 388 61.01 17.48 -16.73
N MET A 389 60.02 17.40 -15.82
CA MET A 389 60.23 17.40 -14.38
C MET A 389 61.22 16.32 -13.94
N LEU A 390 61.07 15.09 -14.45
CA LEU A 390 61.97 14.00 -14.12
C LEU A 390 63.42 14.35 -14.50
N GLY A 391 63.62 14.91 -15.70
CA GLY A 391 64.94 15.34 -16.14
C GLY A 391 65.53 16.45 -15.27
N ARG A 392 64.70 17.37 -14.77
CA ARG A 392 65.12 18.43 -13.82
C ARG A 392 65.51 17.83 -12.47
N LEU A 393 64.70 16.93 -11.91
CA LEU A 393 64.98 16.26 -10.63
C LEU A 393 66.27 15.43 -10.68
N GLN A 394 66.55 14.76 -11.81
CA GLN A 394 67.82 14.05 -12.01
C GLN A 394 69.03 14.99 -12.06
N ARG A 395 68.87 16.22 -12.54
CA ARG A 395 69.93 17.25 -12.52
C ARG A 395 70.16 17.79 -11.11
N ILE A 396 69.09 17.97 -10.33
CA ILE A 396 69.14 18.51 -8.96
C ILE A 396 69.71 17.48 -7.99
N PHE A 397 69.10 16.30 -7.93
CA PHE A 397 69.38 15.28 -6.92
C PHE A 397 70.33 14.18 -7.40
N GLY A 398 70.61 14.09 -8.70
CA GLY A 398 71.40 13.02 -9.30
C GLY A 398 70.53 11.88 -9.84
N ARG A 399 71.10 11.01 -10.69
CA ARG A 399 70.35 9.93 -11.36
C ARG A 399 69.86 8.84 -10.40
N GLU A 400 70.59 8.61 -9.31
CA GLU A 400 70.30 7.61 -8.28
C GLU A 400 69.08 7.98 -7.42
N PHE A 401 68.58 9.22 -7.49
CA PHE A 401 67.40 9.64 -6.71
C PHE A 401 66.18 8.73 -6.96
N ALA A 402 66.05 8.20 -8.18
CA ALA A 402 64.94 7.33 -8.57
C ALA A 402 64.94 6.00 -7.78
N GLU A 403 66.09 5.54 -7.31
CA GLU A 403 66.23 4.35 -6.46
C GLU A 403 65.63 4.58 -5.07
N HIS A 404 65.67 5.83 -4.59
CA HIS A 404 65.04 6.29 -3.36
C HIS A 404 63.64 6.87 -3.59
N ALA A 405 63.08 6.77 -4.80
CA ALA A 405 61.79 7.33 -5.13
C ALA A 405 60.65 6.30 -5.08
N VAL A 406 59.47 6.78 -4.65
CA VAL A 406 58.16 6.14 -4.74
C VAL A 406 57.25 7.08 -5.54
N ILE A 407 56.46 6.54 -6.47
CA ILE A 407 55.48 7.34 -7.21
C ILE A 407 54.13 7.32 -6.48
N LEU A 408 53.55 8.49 -6.25
CA LEU A 408 52.22 8.65 -5.67
C LEU A 408 51.26 9.22 -6.71
N PHE A 409 50.28 8.43 -7.10
CA PHE A 409 49.21 8.83 -7.99
C PHE A 409 48.04 9.40 -7.21
N VAL A 410 47.74 10.68 -7.41
CA VAL A 410 46.70 11.40 -6.68
C VAL A 410 45.41 11.52 -7.49
N HIS A 411 44.29 11.18 -6.86
CA HIS A 411 42.94 11.34 -7.41
C HIS A 411 42.17 12.47 -6.71
N PHE A 412 41.66 13.42 -7.50
CA PHE A 412 40.76 14.48 -7.04
C PHE A 412 39.27 14.15 -7.24
N GLU A 413 38.94 13.06 -7.94
CA GLU A 413 37.57 12.58 -8.13
C GLU A 413 37.21 11.46 -7.14
N ALA A 414 35.98 11.45 -6.64
CA ALA A 414 35.52 10.48 -5.64
C ALA A 414 35.35 9.04 -6.18
N LYS A 415 35.31 8.85 -7.50
CA LYS A 415 35.25 7.53 -8.15
C LYS A 415 36.49 7.38 -9.04
N ALA A 416 37.36 6.44 -8.70
CA ALA A 416 38.43 6.03 -9.62
C ALA A 416 37.80 5.37 -10.85
N ARG A 417 38.19 5.81 -12.06
CA ARG A 417 37.65 5.29 -13.33
C ARG A 417 38.22 3.90 -13.67
N GLU A 418 39.41 3.58 -13.15
CA GLU A 418 40.13 2.32 -13.34
C GLU A 418 41.08 2.04 -12.15
N LYS A 419 41.55 0.80 -11.99
CA LYS A 419 42.58 0.45 -11.00
C LYS A 419 43.93 1.03 -11.42
N ILE A 420 44.75 1.46 -10.45
CA ILE A 420 46.03 2.10 -10.75
C ILE A 420 46.99 1.23 -11.60
N ASP A 421 46.99 -0.09 -11.39
CA ASP A 421 47.81 -1.00 -12.20
C ASP A 421 47.41 -0.97 -13.69
N GLY A 422 46.10 -0.86 -13.96
CA GLY A 422 45.57 -0.74 -15.32
C GLY A 422 45.95 0.58 -15.98
N TYR A 423 45.86 1.68 -15.22
CA TYR A 423 46.30 3.00 -15.65
C TYR A 423 47.79 3.00 -16.05
N VAL A 424 48.66 2.44 -15.20
CA VAL A 424 50.11 2.37 -15.47
C VAL A 424 50.40 1.47 -16.69
N ALA A 425 49.71 0.34 -16.81
CA ALA A 425 49.87 -0.56 -17.96
C ALA A 425 49.43 0.07 -19.29
N GLY A 426 48.42 0.93 -19.28
CA GLY A 426 47.93 1.67 -20.45
C GLY A 426 48.60 3.03 -20.68
N ALA A 427 49.50 3.45 -19.79
CA ALA A 427 50.08 4.79 -19.82
C ALA A 427 51.09 5.02 -20.97
N HIS A 428 51.41 6.29 -21.20
CA HIS A 428 52.46 6.70 -22.14
C HIS A 428 53.82 6.02 -21.79
N PRO A 429 54.62 5.59 -22.78
CA PRO A 429 55.89 4.88 -22.53
C PRO A 429 56.86 5.61 -21.58
N ALA A 430 56.85 6.94 -21.60
CA ALA A 430 57.67 7.75 -20.69
C ALA A 430 57.27 7.58 -19.21
N LEU A 431 55.97 7.45 -18.90
CA LEU A 431 55.50 7.17 -17.54
C LEU A 431 55.85 5.73 -17.12
N GLN A 432 55.71 4.76 -18.03
CA GLN A 432 56.11 3.38 -17.77
C GLN A 432 57.61 3.27 -17.47
N GLU A 433 58.44 4.01 -18.21
CA GLU A 433 59.88 4.08 -17.97
C GLU A 433 60.22 4.74 -16.63
N LEU A 434 59.48 5.79 -16.23
CA LEU A 434 59.60 6.37 -14.90
C LEU A 434 59.26 5.36 -13.80
N VAL A 435 58.13 4.66 -13.92
CA VAL A 435 57.73 3.59 -12.99
C VAL A 435 58.81 2.52 -12.88
N ARG A 436 59.38 2.10 -14.02
CA ARG A 436 60.48 1.12 -14.06
C ARG A 436 61.74 1.64 -13.35
N LYS A 437 62.13 2.89 -13.56
CA LYS A 437 63.27 3.53 -12.87
C LYS A 437 63.05 3.63 -11.36
N CYS A 438 61.81 3.82 -10.93
CA CYS A 438 61.39 3.75 -9.53
C CYS A 438 61.12 2.32 -9.05
N GLY A 439 61.65 1.29 -9.73
CA GLY A 439 61.55 -0.11 -9.33
C GLY A 439 60.13 -0.62 -9.16
N SER A 440 59.19 -0.11 -9.95
CA SER A 440 57.76 -0.42 -9.89
C SER A 440 57.10 -0.10 -8.53
N ARG A 441 57.65 0.88 -7.79
CA ARG A 441 57.09 1.37 -6.53
C ARG A 441 56.12 2.51 -6.80
N TYR A 442 54.84 2.20 -6.87
CA TYR A 442 53.79 3.21 -6.99
C TYR A 442 52.58 2.89 -6.10
N TYR A 443 51.90 3.95 -5.68
CA TYR A 443 50.70 3.88 -4.83
C TYR A 443 49.67 4.88 -5.33
N GLU A 444 48.40 4.62 -5.05
CA GLU A 444 47.30 5.55 -5.29
C GLU A 444 46.84 6.21 -4.00
N LEU A 445 46.41 7.46 -4.08
CA LEU A 445 45.82 8.19 -2.96
C LEU A 445 44.64 9.06 -3.44
N ASN A 446 43.46 8.80 -2.88
CA ASN A 446 42.29 9.63 -3.16
C ASN A 446 42.16 10.77 -2.15
N VAL A 447 42.31 12.00 -2.63
CA VAL A 447 42.23 13.23 -1.81
C VAL A 447 40.87 13.96 -1.94
N ALA A 448 39.94 13.45 -2.76
CA ALA A 448 38.65 14.09 -3.05
C ALA A 448 37.73 14.23 -1.83
N LYS A 449 37.80 13.27 -0.90
CA LYS A 449 37.07 13.29 0.37
C LYS A 449 37.99 12.79 1.45
N SER A 450 38.63 13.71 2.18
CA SER A 450 39.53 13.39 3.29
C SER A 450 38.89 12.50 4.36
N GLN A 451 37.55 12.43 4.43
CA GLN A 451 36.77 11.56 5.33
C GLN A 451 36.47 10.15 4.78
N ASN A 452 36.87 9.82 3.54
CA ASN A 452 36.58 8.51 2.95
C ASN A 452 37.29 7.37 3.70
N ALA A 453 36.56 6.31 4.06
CA ALA A 453 37.10 5.11 4.71
C ALA A 453 38.24 4.44 3.90
N LEU A 454 38.24 4.61 2.58
CA LEU A 454 39.27 4.08 1.68
C LEU A 454 40.65 4.75 1.83
N SER A 455 40.72 5.95 2.42
CA SER A 455 42.00 6.66 2.60
C SER A 455 42.91 5.99 3.62
N TYR A 456 42.37 5.25 4.60
CA TYR A 456 43.18 4.59 5.62
C TYR A 456 43.97 3.40 5.05
N PRO A 457 43.37 2.44 4.32
CA PRO A 457 44.12 1.40 3.61
C PRO A 457 45.18 1.98 2.64
N GLN A 458 44.83 3.00 1.85
CA GLN A 458 45.76 3.62 0.89
C GLN A 458 46.98 4.25 1.57
N VAL A 459 46.78 5.03 2.64
CA VAL A 459 47.88 5.61 3.42
C VAL A 459 48.70 4.50 4.08
N LYS A 460 48.06 3.46 4.63
CA LYS A 460 48.76 2.33 5.25
C LYS A 460 49.65 1.59 4.25
N ASP A 461 49.17 1.34 3.04
CA ASP A 461 49.92 0.66 1.98
C ASP A 461 51.10 1.52 1.50
N LEU A 462 50.88 2.82 1.31
CA LEU A 462 51.95 3.78 1.00
C LEU A 462 53.03 3.78 2.08
N LEU A 463 52.67 3.91 3.36
CA LEU A 463 53.63 3.91 4.47
C LEU A 463 54.37 2.58 4.58
N SER A 464 53.71 1.45 4.30
CA SER A 464 54.35 0.14 4.21
C SER A 464 55.39 0.11 3.09
N GLY A 465 55.07 0.68 1.93
CA GLY A 465 55.99 0.85 0.80
C GLY A 465 57.23 1.69 1.12
N ILE A 466 57.01 2.86 1.72
CA ILE A 466 58.07 3.78 2.14
C ILE A 466 59.00 3.08 3.15
N ASN A 467 58.43 2.39 4.15
CA ASN A 467 59.24 1.66 5.14
C ASN A 467 60.03 0.51 4.52
N LYS A 468 59.45 -0.23 3.57
CA LYS A 468 60.18 -1.28 2.83
C LYS A 468 61.35 -0.71 2.04
N LEU A 469 61.16 0.44 1.40
CA LEU A 469 62.21 1.11 0.63
C LEU A 469 63.33 1.63 1.53
N ASP A 470 62.98 2.25 2.66
CA ASP A 470 63.98 2.69 3.64
C ASP A 470 64.78 1.51 4.22
N ALA A 471 64.08 0.41 4.56
CA ALA A 471 64.71 -0.81 5.04
C ALA A 471 65.64 -1.44 4.00
N SER A 472 65.30 -1.43 2.70
CA SER A 472 66.18 -1.96 1.65
C SER A 472 67.49 -1.18 1.50
N HIS A 473 67.51 0.09 1.93
CA HIS A 473 68.71 0.92 1.98
C HIS A 473 69.41 0.90 3.36
N GLY A 474 68.93 0.06 4.29
CA GLY A 474 69.48 -0.08 5.63
C GLY A 474 69.18 1.11 6.55
N GLY A 475 68.09 1.85 6.30
CA GLY A 475 67.72 3.04 7.06
C GLY A 475 68.63 4.25 6.83
N ARG A 476 69.48 4.22 5.79
CA ARG A 476 70.36 5.33 5.44
C ARG A 476 69.62 6.34 4.59
N SER A 477 69.72 7.62 4.96
CA SER A 477 69.25 8.72 4.12
C SER A 477 70.01 8.78 2.80
N TYR A 478 69.36 9.34 1.78
CA TYR A 478 69.97 9.63 0.50
C TYR A 478 71.05 10.70 0.63
N ALA A 479 72.25 10.38 0.17
CA ALA A 479 73.40 11.26 0.26
C ALA A 479 73.37 12.31 -0.87
N VAL A 480 72.93 13.52 -0.56
CA VAL A 480 73.02 14.64 -1.51
C VAL A 480 74.42 15.27 -1.44
N LYS A 481 75.23 15.04 -2.48
CA LYS A 481 76.62 15.51 -2.55
C LYS A 481 76.77 17.02 -2.84
N ARG A 482 75.68 17.70 -3.16
CA ARG A 482 75.67 19.09 -3.68
C ARG A 482 75.88 20.15 -2.59
N PHE A 483 75.46 19.87 -1.35
CA PHE A 483 75.57 20.78 -0.21
C PHE A 483 76.17 20.04 0.97
N SER A 484 76.94 20.75 1.81
CA SER A 484 77.49 20.13 3.02
C SER A 484 76.43 19.95 4.10
N VAL A 485 76.60 18.97 4.99
CA VAL A 485 75.69 18.77 6.13
C VAL A 485 75.64 20.01 7.02
N GLN A 486 76.78 20.69 7.22
CA GLN A 486 76.87 21.93 7.99
C GLN A 486 76.06 23.07 7.36
N GLU A 487 76.15 23.22 6.03
CA GLU A 487 75.38 24.23 5.29
C GLU A 487 73.87 24.00 5.42
N LEU A 488 73.41 22.75 5.32
CA LEU A 488 72.00 22.41 5.48
C LEU A 488 71.52 22.59 6.93
N GLN A 489 72.36 22.32 7.92
CA GLN A 489 72.06 22.55 9.34
C GLN A 489 71.87 24.04 9.64
N GLU A 490 72.79 24.88 9.16
CA GLU A 490 72.67 26.34 9.31
C GLU A 490 71.42 26.87 8.60
N ARG A 491 71.15 26.36 7.38
CA ARG A 491 69.94 26.74 6.65
C ARG A 491 68.66 26.34 7.39
N ASN A 492 68.62 25.14 8.00
CA ASN A 492 67.47 24.70 8.80
C ASN A 492 67.23 25.64 9.99
N LYS A 493 68.30 26.09 10.66
CA LYS A 493 68.20 27.06 11.76
C LYS A 493 67.58 28.38 11.31
N VAL A 494 68.03 28.92 10.18
CA VAL A 494 67.47 30.15 9.59
C VAL A 494 65.98 30.00 9.25
N ILE A 495 65.57 28.84 8.73
CA ILE A 495 64.16 28.57 8.41
C ILE A 495 63.30 28.53 9.68
N GLU A 496 63.77 27.89 10.75
CA GLU A 496 63.03 27.82 12.01
C GLU A 496 62.95 29.19 12.70
N GLU A 497 64.05 29.96 12.74
CA GLU A 497 64.06 31.33 13.27
C GLU A 497 63.06 32.26 12.53
N ARG A 498 62.95 32.13 11.20
CA ARG A 498 61.94 32.87 10.40
C ARG A 498 60.51 32.49 10.75
N LYS A 499 60.24 31.22 11.06
CA LYS A 499 58.90 30.76 11.45
C LYS A 499 58.52 31.24 12.85
N GLU A 500 59.45 31.21 13.80
CA GLU A 500 59.24 31.72 15.16
C GLU A 500 58.94 33.22 15.15
N GLY A 501 59.73 34.02 14.41
CA GLY A 501 59.48 35.45 14.26
C GLY A 501 58.14 35.77 13.56
N ALA A 502 57.74 34.98 12.56
CA ALA A 502 56.44 35.15 11.89
C ALA A 502 55.24 34.77 12.78
N GLN A 503 55.42 33.84 13.73
CA GLN A 503 54.39 33.48 14.72
C GLN A 503 54.26 34.53 15.81
N GLU A 504 55.38 35.10 16.26
CA GLU A 504 55.40 36.18 17.26
C GLU A 504 54.75 37.47 16.73
N VAL A 505 55.02 37.84 15.47
CA VAL A 505 54.37 38.98 14.80
C VAL A 505 52.86 38.74 14.59
N ASN A 506 52.44 37.51 14.24
CA ASN A 506 51.00 37.18 14.11
C ASN A 506 50.25 37.14 15.46
N LEU A 507 50.94 36.83 16.56
CA LEU A 507 50.37 36.90 17.92
C LEU A 507 50.19 38.37 18.35
N LEU A 508 51.17 39.24 18.07
CA LEU A 508 51.09 40.67 18.37
C LEU A 508 50.00 41.40 17.55
N LEU A 509 49.82 41.03 16.26
CA LEU A 509 48.77 41.60 15.40
C LEU A 509 47.35 41.08 15.69
N ARG A 510 47.18 40.11 16.59
CA ARG A 510 45.86 39.62 17.05
C ARG A 510 45.42 40.27 18.37
N GLU A 511 46.29 41.02 19.03
CA GLU A 511 46.01 41.73 20.29
C GLU A 511 45.74 43.24 20.10
N GLU A 512 45.85 43.77 18.87
CA GLU A 512 45.31 45.07 18.43
C GLU A 512 43.98 44.88 17.69
#